data_AF-A0A8H8WSC2-F1
#
_entry.id   AF-A0A8H8WSC2-F1
#
_cell.length_a   1.000
_cell.length_b   1.000
_cell.length_c   1.000
_cell.angle_alpha   90.00
_cell.angle_beta   90.00
_cell.angle_gamma   90.00
#
_symmetry.space_group_name_H-M   'P 1'
#
loop_
_entity.id
_entity.type
_entity.pdbx_description
1 polymer ?
#
loop_
_entity_poly.entity_id
_entity_poly.type
_entity_poly.pdbx_seq_one_letter_code
_entity_poly.pdbx_strand_id
1 'polypeptide(L)'
;MRIELRPGIDSPVPGALCVGTADGLPLSYVERTPYIGTEPTTHAEIAEPLADAMDAAATRVFGGEWNGDLSRVTGINRRTVTHDRIMRYGLAPWVLALVGKAAAHRHPRSLGFILLSLVGLRDSAGRDEARERDSMQRLATQILEDGIDMIRYVSSERGKIAPHPSSKIK
;
A
#
# COMPACT_ATOMS: atom_id res chain seq x y z
N MET A 1 8.97 22.59 1.67
CA MET A 1 7.66 22.05 1.26
C MET A 1 7.47 20.67 1.87
N ARG A 2 6.30 20.40 2.44
CA ARG A 2 5.91 19.13 3.04
C ARG A 2 4.87 18.44 2.16
N ILE A 3 5.17 17.25 1.67
CA ILE A 3 4.22 16.42 0.91
C ILE A 3 3.65 15.32 1.80
N GLU A 4 2.35 15.08 1.67
CA GLU A 4 1.66 13.97 2.34
C GLU A 4 0.80 13.22 1.33
N LEU A 5 1.08 11.94 1.12
CA LEU A 5 0.24 11.07 0.28
C LEU A 5 -0.99 10.63 1.08
N ARG A 6 -2.19 10.93 0.60
CA ARG A 6 -3.44 10.52 1.28
C ARG A 6 -4.64 10.51 0.31
N PRO A 7 -5.67 9.68 0.57
CA PRO A 7 -6.83 9.58 -0.30
C PRO A 7 -7.85 10.70 -0.05
N GLY A 8 -8.86 10.76 -0.91
CA GLY A 8 -10.11 11.49 -0.65
C GLY A 8 -9.99 13.02 -0.71
N ILE A 9 -8.98 13.53 -1.40
CA ILE A 9 -8.85 14.96 -1.70
C ILE A 9 -9.32 15.15 -3.14
N ASP A 10 -10.26 16.07 -3.34
CA ASP A 10 -10.66 16.48 -4.68
C ASP A 10 -9.61 17.42 -5.28
N SER A 11 -9.29 17.21 -6.55
CA SER A 11 -8.43 18.14 -7.27
C SER A 11 -9.25 19.32 -7.75
N PRO A 12 -8.78 20.57 -7.57
CA PRO A 12 -9.39 21.72 -8.22
C PRO A 12 -9.09 21.78 -9.73
N VAL A 13 -8.21 20.91 -10.23
CA VAL A 13 -7.86 20.81 -11.66
C VAL A 13 -8.71 19.71 -12.32
N PRO A 14 -9.57 20.05 -13.31
CA PRO A 14 -10.41 19.08 -13.99
C PRO A 14 -9.59 17.95 -14.65
N GLY A 15 -10.01 16.70 -14.42
CA GLY A 15 -9.35 15.52 -14.97
C GLY A 15 -8.02 15.14 -14.31
N ALA A 16 -7.59 15.87 -13.27
CA ALA A 16 -6.36 15.55 -12.55
C ALA A 16 -6.59 14.44 -11.51
N LEU A 17 -5.59 13.56 -11.35
CA LEU A 17 -5.56 12.60 -10.26
C LEU A 17 -4.87 13.23 -9.04
N CYS A 18 -5.63 13.43 -7.97
CA CYS A 18 -5.07 13.87 -6.69
C CYS A 18 -4.35 12.71 -6.00
N VAL A 19 -3.11 12.96 -5.55
CA VAL A 19 -2.28 11.95 -4.87
C VAL A 19 -2.03 12.27 -3.40
N GLY A 20 -2.36 13.49 -2.96
CA GLY A 20 -2.05 13.97 -1.63
C GLY A 20 -2.10 15.49 -1.51
N THR A 21 -1.31 16.04 -0.60
CA THR A 21 -1.13 17.48 -0.43
C THR A 21 0.33 17.90 -0.45
N ALA A 22 0.61 19.12 -0.92
CA ALA A 22 1.86 19.85 -0.73
C ALA A 22 1.58 21.12 0.08
N ASP A 23 2.21 21.24 1.26
CA ASP A 23 1.97 22.33 2.23
C ASP A 23 0.46 22.57 2.53
N GLY A 24 -0.32 21.48 2.54
CA GLY A 24 -1.77 21.49 2.79
C GLY A 24 -2.64 21.73 1.56
N LEU A 25 -2.08 22.15 0.43
CA LEU A 25 -2.80 22.30 -0.84
C LEU A 25 -2.84 20.98 -1.61
N PRO A 26 -3.90 20.68 -2.39
CA PRO A 26 -3.97 19.46 -3.19
C PRO A 26 -2.78 19.31 -4.14
N LEU A 27 -2.07 18.18 -4.07
CA LEU A 27 -1.06 17.79 -5.03
C LEU A 27 -1.69 16.82 -6.03
N SER A 28 -1.83 17.26 -7.28
CA SER A 28 -2.55 16.55 -8.33
C SER A 28 -1.74 16.43 -9.61
N TYR A 29 -2.07 15.47 -10.47
CA TYR A 29 -1.39 15.26 -11.74
C TYR A 29 -2.38 15.23 -12.89
N VAL A 30 -2.09 16.01 -13.93
CA VAL A 30 -2.65 15.79 -15.28
C VAL A 30 -1.55 15.09 -16.08
N GLU A 31 -1.77 13.82 -16.41
CA GLU A 31 -0.76 12.94 -17.00
C GLU A 31 0.53 12.87 -16.16
N ARG A 32 1.57 13.63 -16.53
CA ARG A 32 2.87 13.71 -15.83
C ARG A 32 3.16 15.10 -15.26
N THR A 33 2.28 16.07 -15.47
CA THR A 33 2.46 17.44 -14.98
C THR A 33 1.86 17.57 -13.59
N PRO A 34 2.66 17.83 -12.54
CA PRO A 34 2.15 18.07 -11.20
C PRO A 34 1.54 19.47 -11.09
N TYR A 35 0.51 19.58 -10.25
CA TYR A 35 -0.16 20.81 -9.86
C TYR A 35 -0.25 20.88 -8.34
N ILE A 36 0.01 22.06 -7.76
CA ILE A 36 -0.23 22.36 -6.34
C ILE A 36 -1.39 23.36 -6.28
N GLY A 37 -2.54 22.92 -5.77
CA GLY A 37 -3.79 23.64 -5.99
C GLY A 37 -4.10 23.68 -7.49
N THR A 38 -4.19 24.87 -8.06
CA THR A 38 -4.42 25.10 -9.50
C THR A 38 -3.15 25.41 -10.29
N GLU A 39 -2.02 25.61 -9.61
CA GLU A 39 -0.78 26.07 -10.25
C GLU A 39 0.06 24.88 -10.71
N PRO A 40 0.48 24.81 -11.99
CA PRO A 40 1.41 23.80 -12.45
C PRO A 40 2.78 24.00 -11.81
N THR A 41 3.44 22.90 -11.45
CA THR A 41 4.80 22.90 -10.90
C THR A 41 5.68 21.92 -11.68
N THR A 42 6.97 21.94 -11.43
CA THR A 42 7.93 21.01 -12.02
C THR A 42 8.20 19.85 -11.08
N HIS A 43 8.57 18.70 -11.63
CA HIS A 43 9.03 17.57 -10.81
C HIS A 43 10.24 17.96 -9.95
N ALA A 44 11.14 18.80 -10.47
CA ALA A 44 12.33 19.24 -9.74
C ALA A 44 11.99 19.96 -8.43
N GLU A 45 10.91 20.75 -8.40
CA GLU A 45 10.47 21.47 -7.21
C GLU A 45 9.91 20.53 -6.12
N ILE A 46 9.28 19.42 -6.53
CA ILE A 46 8.64 18.46 -5.60
C ILE A 46 9.45 17.20 -5.34
N ALA A 47 10.58 16.98 -6.05
CA ALA A 47 11.26 15.70 -6.14
C ALA A 47 11.65 15.09 -4.79
N GLU A 48 12.41 15.85 -3.99
CA GLU A 48 12.87 15.43 -2.66
C GLU A 48 11.71 15.20 -1.67
N PRO A 49 10.80 16.18 -1.43
CA PRO A 49 9.70 15.96 -0.50
C PRO A 49 8.72 14.87 -0.97
N LEU A 50 8.59 14.63 -2.29
CA LEU A 50 7.78 13.55 -2.83
C LEU A 50 8.41 12.18 -2.54
N ALA A 51 9.73 12.06 -2.74
CA ALA A 51 10.46 10.83 -2.44
C ALA A 51 10.36 10.49 -0.94
N ASP A 52 10.56 11.48 -0.07
CA ASP A 52 10.44 11.28 1.39
C ASP A 52 9.01 10.91 1.83
N ALA A 53 8.00 11.57 1.24
CA ALA A 53 6.60 11.23 1.49
C ALA A 53 6.26 9.82 1.02
N MET A 54 6.83 9.41 -0.11
CA MET A 54 6.68 8.06 -0.66
C MET A 54 7.34 7.03 0.27
N ASP A 55 8.57 7.26 0.71
CA ASP A 55 9.29 6.38 1.65
C ASP A 55 8.51 6.20 2.96
N ALA A 56 8.03 7.29 3.54
CA ALA A 56 7.25 7.26 4.77
C ALA A 56 5.93 6.48 4.59
N ALA A 57 5.20 6.73 3.51
CA ALA A 57 3.94 6.05 3.23
C ALA A 57 4.16 4.57 2.90
N ALA A 58 5.14 4.24 2.07
CA ALA A 58 5.46 2.87 1.69
C ALA A 58 6.00 2.07 2.88
N THR A 59 6.82 2.66 3.74
CA THR A 59 7.31 2.02 4.97
C THR A 59 6.16 1.65 5.92
N ARG A 60 5.14 2.51 6.04
CA ARG A 60 3.93 2.21 6.84
C ARG A 60 3.15 1.00 6.32
N VAL A 61 3.17 0.77 5.00
CA VAL A 61 2.43 -0.32 4.35
C VAL A 61 3.26 -1.61 4.27
N PHE A 62 4.48 -1.51 3.77
CA PHE A 62 5.33 -2.65 3.41
C PHE A 62 6.53 -2.89 4.36
N GLY A 63 6.82 -1.95 5.27
CA GLY A 63 7.97 -2.03 6.18
C GLY A 63 9.26 -1.48 5.55
N GLY A 64 10.40 -1.71 6.20
CA GLY A 64 11.67 -1.06 5.85
C GLY A 64 12.22 -1.39 4.45
N GLU A 65 11.89 -2.56 3.88
CA GLU A 65 12.33 -3.00 2.55
C GLU A 65 11.19 -2.91 1.51
N TRP A 66 10.47 -1.79 1.50
CA TRP A 66 9.22 -1.64 0.74
C TRP A 66 9.37 -1.70 -0.79
N ASN A 67 10.56 -1.43 -1.34
CA ASN A 67 10.81 -1.38 -2.79
C ASN A 67 10.44 -2.69 -3.50
N GLY A 68 10.79 -3.84 -2.89
CA GLY A 68 10.50 -5.15 -3.46
C GLY A 68 9.00 -5.46 -3.47
N ASP A 69 8.34 -5.16 -2.35
CA ASP A 69 6.91 -5.38 -2.19
C ASP A 69 6.09 -4.47 -3.10
N LEU A 70 6.45 -3.18 -3.18
CA LEU A 70 5.80 -2.24 -4.09
C LEU A 70 5.98 -2.66 -5.55
N SER A 71 7.20 -3.08 -5.93
CA SER A 71 7.47 -3.60 -7.27
C SER A 71 6.56 -4.78 -7.61
N ARG A 72 6.39 -5.72 -6.67
CA ARG A 72 5.52 -6.88 -6.84
C ARG A 72 4.05 -6.48 -6.97
N VAL A 73 3.56 -5.57 -6.13
CA VAL A 73 2.17 -5.11 -6.14
C VAL A 73 1.84 -4.34 -7.42
N THR A 74 2.75 -3.48 -7.88
CA THR A 74 2.52 -2.59 -9.03
C THR A 74 2.92 -3.21 -10.37
N GLY A 75 3.73 -4.27 -10.37
CA GLY A 75 4.37 -4.80 -11.58
C GLY A 75 5.48 -3.90 -12.14
N ILE A 76 5.80 -2.80 -11.47
CA ILE A 76 6.88 -1.90 -11.89
C ILE A 76 8.23 -2.51 -11.51
N ASN A 77 9.24 -2.35 -12.36
CA ASN A 77 10.59 -2.81 -12.06
C ASN A 77 11.10 -2.24 -10.72
N ARG A 78 11.62 -3.10 -9.84
CA ARG A 78 12.18 -2.70 -8.53
C ARG A 78 13.17 -1.54 -8.63
N ARG A 79 13.99 -1.50 -9.69
CA ARG A 79 14.97 -0.43 -9.91
C ARG A 79 14.34 0.92 -10.21
N THR A 80 13.05 0.96 -10.60
CA THR A 80 12.29 2.18 -10.90
C THR A 80 11.63 2.77 -9.66
N VAL A 81 11.37 1.95 -8.64
CA VAL A 81 10.68 2.37 -7.41
C VAL A 81 11.63 2.67 -6.26
N THR A 82 12.91 2.94 -6.52
CA THR A 82 13.87 3.34 -5.48
C THR A 82 13.77 4.84 -5.20
N HIS A 83 14.10 5.28 -3.98
CA HIS A 83 14.14 6.70 -3.59
C HIS A 83 14.87 7.58 -4.63
N ASP A 84 16.11 7.24 -4.99
CA ASP A 84 16.88 7.94 -6.03
C ASP A 84 16.16 8.06 -7.38
N ARG A 85 15.42 7.02 -7.80
CA ARG A 85 14.67 7.07 -9.06
C ARG A 85 13.43 7.93 -8.94
N ILE A 86 12.76 7.90 -7.80
CA ILE A 86 11.60 8.76 -7.52
C ILE A 86 12.04 10.21 -7.52
N MET A 87 13.14 10.54 -6.84
CA MET A 87 13.74 11.88 -6.88
C MET A 87 14.03 12.32 -8.32
N ARG A 88 14.61 11.43 -9.14
CA ARG A 88 15.05 11.83 -10.49
C ARG A 88 13.93 11.88 -11.54
N TYR A 89 12.92 11.01 -11.45
CA TYR A 89 11.96 10.78 -12.53
C TYR A 89 10.49 10.81 -12.08
N GLY A 90 10.24 10.82 -10.77
CA GLY A 90 8.93 10.62 -10.18
C GLY A 90 8.43 9.18 -10.35
N LEU A 91 7.16 8.99 -9.99
CA LEU A 91 6.40 7.76 -10.25
C LEU A 91 5.12 8.08 -11.02
N ALA A 92 4.51 7.04 -11.56
CA ALA A 92 3.18 7.18 -12.14
C ALA A 92 2.18 7.62 -11.06
N PRO A 93 1.31 8.61 -11.31
CA PRO A 93 0.41 9.16 -10.29
C PRO A 93 -0.49 8.10 -9.61
N TRP A 94 -0.90 7.08 -10.35
CA TRP A 94 -1.71 5.98 -9.79
C TRP A 94 -0.96 5.16 -8.73
N VAL A 95 0.38 5.09 -8.80
CA VAL A 95 1.21 4.41 -7.78
C VAL A 95 1.24 5.24 -6.50
N LEU A 96 1.40 6.56 -6.63
CA LEU A 96 1.36 7.49 -5.51
C LEU A 96 -0.02 7.43 -4.81
N ALA A 97 -1.10 7.43 -5.61
CA ALA A 97 -2.47 7.30 -5.10
C ALA A 97 -2.71 5.95 -4.41
N LEU A 98 -2.22 4.84 -4.98
CA LEU A 98 -2.30 3.51 -4.38
C LEU A 98 -1.65 3.49 -2.99
N VAL A 99 -0.41 3.97 -2.89
CA VAL A 99 0.34 3.97 -1.63
C VAL A 99 -0.25 4.94 -0.62
N GLY A 100 -0.67 6.13 -1.06
CA GLY A 100 -1.38 7.08 -0.19
C GLY A 100 -2.67 6.49 0.39
N LYS A 101 -3.48 5.83 -0.45
CA LYS A 101 -4.71 5.15 -0.01
C LYS A 101 -4.42 4.00 0.96
N ALA A 102 -3.40 3.19 0.68
CA ALA A 102 -3.02 2.09 1.56
C ALA A 102 -2.47 2.57 2.91
N ALA A 103 -1.63 3.60 2.90
CA ALA A 103 -1.02 4.18 4.09
C ALA A 103 -2.04 4.85 5.02
N ALA A 104 -3.12 5.39 4.45
CA ALA A 104 -4.22 6.00 5.20
C ALA A 104 -5.21 4.97 5.81
N HIS A 105 -5.08 3.69 5.48
CA HIS A 105 -5.92 2.65 6.08
C HIS A 105 -5.68 2.55 7.59
N ARG A 106 -6.69 2.11 8.36
CA ARG A 106 -6.60 1.95 9.83
C ARG A 106 -5.48 0.97 10.25
N HIS A 107 -5.22 -0.02 9.40
CA HIS A 107 -4.19 -1.05 9.59
C HIS A 107 -3.33 -1.14 8.32
N PRO A 108 -2.43 -0.17 8.08
CA PRO A 108 -1.72 -0.06 6.79
C PRO A 108 -0.76 -1.23 6.59
N ARG A 109 -0.09 -1.68 7.67
CA ARG A 109 0.80 -2.84 7.62
C ARG A 109 0.07 -4.13 7.25
N SER A 110 -1.08 -4.38 7.89
CA SER A 110 -1.92 -5.54 7.58
C SER A 110 -2.43 -5.50 6.15
N LEU A 111 -2.84 -4.31 5.67
CA LEU A 111 -3.24 -4.12 4.28
C LEU A 111 -2.10 -4.41 3.31
N GLY A 112 -0.86 -4.02 3.63
CA GLY A 112 0.32 -4.37 2.83
C GLY A 112 0.50 -5.88 2.67
N PHE A 113 0.35 -6.66 3.74
CA PHE A 113 0.38 -8.12 3.65
C PHE A 113 -0.75 -8.68 2.79
N ILE A 114 -1.98 -8.15 2.94
CA ILE A 114 -3.12 -8.56 2.11
C ILE A 114 -2.86 -8.29 0.63
N LEU A 115 -2.33 -7.11 0.28
CA LEU A 115 -1.99 -6.77 -1.11
C LEU A 115 -0.98 -7.77 -1.71
N LEU A 116 0.04 -8.15 -0.94
CA LEU A 116 1.02 -9.15 -1.37
C LEU A 116 0.40 -10.55 -1.54
N SER A 117 -0.49 -10.96 -0.64
CA SER A 117 -1.23 -12.21 -0.76
C SER A 117 -2.10 -12.23 -2.02
N LEU A 118 -2.83 -11.15 -2.29
CA LEU A 118 -3.66 -11.02 -3.49
C LEU A 118 -2.83 -11.12 -4.78
N VAL A 119 -1.64 -10.51 -4.80
CA VAL A 119 -0.72 -10.67 -5.93
C VAL A 119 -0.24 -12.10 -6.07
N GLY A 120 0.08 -12.79 -4.96
CA GLY A 120 0.45 -14.20 -5.00
C GLY A 120 -0.65 -15.10 -5.57
N LEU A 121 -1.92 -14.79 -5.29
CA LEU A 121 -3.06 -15.51 -5.86
C LEU A 121 -3.20 -15.27 -7.35
N ARG A 122 -3.08 -14.01 -7.78
CA ARG A 122 -3.06 -13.64 -9.21
C ARG A 122 -1.95 -14.39 -9.96
N ASP A 123 -0.74 -14.41 -9.40
CA ASP A 123 0.41 -15.09 -10.00
C ASP A 123 0.18 -16.60 -10.13
N SER A 124 -0.63 -17.19 -9.23
CA SER A 124 -0.96 -18.62 -9.20
C SER A 124 -2.16 -18.99 -10.10
N ALA A 125 -3.08 -18.05 -10.36
CA ALA A 125 -4.31 -18.29 -11.11
C ALA A 125 -4.13 -18.33 -12.64
N GLY A 126 -2.99 -17.87 -13.17
CA GLY A 126 -2.73 -17.80 -14.62
C GLY A 126 -3.44 -16.61 -15.31
N ARG A 127 -3.16 -16.38 -16.61
CA ARG A 127 -3.53 -15.15 -17.36
C ARG A 127 -4.96 -15.15 -17.97
N ASP A 128 -5.98 -15.66 -17.28
CA ASP A 128 -7.35 -15.70 -17.83
C ASP A 128 -8.27 -14.65 -17.18
N GLU A 129 -8.08 -13.38 -17.59
CA GLU A 129 -8.58 -12.15 -16.94
C GLU A 129 -10.09 -12.11 -16.63
N ALA A 130 -10.92 -12.76 -17.46
CA ALA A 130 -12.37 -12.75 -17.33
C ALA A 130 -12.88 -13.72 -16.24
N ARG A 131 -12.21 -14.87 -16.07
CA ARG A 131 -12.48 -15.78 -14.93
C ARG A 131 -11.80 -15.30 -13.65
N GLU A 132 -10.78 -14.46 -13.80
CA GLU A 132 -9.88 -14.03 -12.73
C GLU A 132 -10.56 -13.15 -11.69
N ARG A 133 -11.39 -12.16 -12.06
CA ARG A 133 -11.98 -11.22 -11.07
C ARG A 133 -12.91 -11.91 -10.07
N ASP A 134 -13.91 -12.63 -10.59
CA ASP A 134 -14.88 -13.33 -9.76
C ASP A 134 -14.23 -14.47 -8.95
N SER A 135 -13.24 -15.14 -9.53
CA SER A 135 -12.51 -16.20 -8.83
C SER A 135 -11.57 -15.63 -7.78
N MET A 136 -10.92 -14.50 -8.03
CA MET A 136 -9.99 -13.87 -7.09
C MET A 136 -10.71 -13.33 -5.87
N GLN A 137 -11.89 -12.71 -6.03
CA GLN A 137 -12.68 -12.28 -4.87
C GLN A 137 -13.09 -13.47 -4.00
N ARG A 138 -13.55 -14.57 -4.61
CA ARG A 138 -13.92 -15.79 -3.87
C ARG A 138 -12.72 -16.42 -3.18
N LEU A 139 -11.60 -16.59 -3.87
CA LEU A 139 -10.37 -17.16 -3.33
C LEU A 139 -9.80 -16.32 -2.19
N ALA A 140 -9.79 -14.99 -2.35
CA ALA A 140 -9.34 -14.08 -1.28
C ALA A 140 -10.23 -14.19 -0.04
N THR A 141 -11.54 -14.28 -0.22
CA THR A 141 -12.49 -14.45 0.90
C THR A 141 -12.23 -15.78 1.61
N GLN A 142 -12.11 -16.89 0.86
CA GLN A 142 -11.82 -18.21 1.41
C GLN A 142 -10.53 -18.22 2.23
N ILE A 143 -9.44 -17.65 1.70
CA ILE A 143 -8.14 -17.64 2.39
C ILE A 143 -8.18 -16.80 3.66
N LEU A 144 -8.91 -15.69 3.66
CA LEU A 144 -9.10 -14.88 4.86
C LEU A 144 -9.90 -15.63 5.92
N GLU A 145 -10.96 -16.33 5.53
CA GLU A 145 -11.76 -17.18 6.43
C GLU A 145 -10.92 -18.33 7.00
N ASP A 146 -10.21 -19.08 6.16
CA ASP A 146 -9.30 -20.17 6.57
C ASP A 146 -8.24 -19.64 7.54
N GLY A 147 -7.66 -18.47 7.27
CA GLY A 147 -6.67 -17.83 8.15
C GLY A 147 -7.25 -17.45 9.51
N ILE A 148 -8.49 -16.96 9.56
CA ILE A 148 -9.19 -16.65 10.82
C ILE A 148 -9.41 -17.94 11.62
N ASP A 149 -9.85 -19.02 10.97
CA ASP A 149 -10.10 -20.30 11.63
C ASP A 149 -8.80 -20.95 12.13
N MET A 150 -7.70 -20.83 11.39
CA MET A 150 -6.38 -21.25 11.87
C MET A 150 -5.93 -20.49 13.12
N ILE A 151 -6.15 -19.17 13.19
CA ILE A 151 -5.83 -18.36 14.38
C ILE A 151 -6.69 -18.78 15.57
N ARG A 152 -7.98 -19.05 15.36
CA ARG A 152 -8.89 -19.55 16.40
C ARG A 152 -8.46 -20.92 16.91
N TYR A 153 -8.09 -21.82 16.00
CA TYR A 153 -7.57 -23.15 16.34
C TYR A 153 -6.32 -23.03 17.22
N VAL A 154 -5.32 -22.26 16.80
CA VAL A 154 -4.08 -22.05 17.59
C VAL A 154 -4.38 -21.44 18.96
N SER A 155 -5.33 -20.51 19.04
CA SER A 155 -5.73 -19.89 20.31
C SER A 155 -6.38 -20.91 21.27
N SER A 156 -7.22 -21.80 20.74
CA SER A 156 -7.83 -22.91 21.48
C SER A 156 -6.77 -23.88 22.02
N GLU A 157 -5.83 -24.30 21.17
CA GLU A 157 -4.75 -25.22 21.56
C GLU A 157 -3.84 -24.62 22.63
N ARG A 158 -3.50 -23.33 22.54
CA ARG A 158 -2.71 -22.65 23.58
C ARG A 158 -3.44 -22.60 24.93
N GLY A 159 -4.77 -22.46 24.93
CA GLY A 159 -5.57 -22.48 26.15
C GLY A 159 -5.56 -23.82 26.88
N LYS A 160 -5.46 -24.93 26.13
CA LYS A 160 -5.39 -26.30 26.69
C LYS A 160 -4.05 -26.60 27.38
N ILE A 161 -2.99 -25.86 27.05
CA ILE A 161 -1.62 -26.08 27.55
C ILE A 161 -1.33 -25.25 28.82
N ALA A 162 -2.25 -24.39 29.29
CA ALA A 162 -2.07 -23.62 30.51
C ALA A 162 -1.91 -24.55 31.76
N PRO A 163 -0.95 -24.25 32.68
CA PRO A 163 -0.42 -25.24 33.61
C PRO A 163 -1.39 -25.68 34.71
N HIS A 164 -1.29 -26.97 35.05
CA HIS A 164 -1.84 -27.60 36.24
C HIS A 164 -1.55 -26.74 37.49
N PRO A 165 -2.53 -26.47 38.36
CA PRO A 165 -2.30 -25.70 39.57
C PRO A 165 -1.26 -26.40 40.43
N SER A 166 -0.20 -25.66 40.76
CA SER A 166 0.87 -26.07 41.65
C SER A 166 0.27 -26.67 42.92
N SER A 167 0.50 -27.97 43.12
CA SER A 167 0.23 -28.66 44.37
C SER A 167 0.77 -27.81 45.52
N LYS A 168 -0.13 -27.33 46.39
CA LYS A 168 0.24 -26.70 47.65
C LYS A 168 1.08 -27.69 48.44
N ILE A 169 2.38 -27.43 48.54
CA ILE A 169 3.25 -28.06 49.53
C ILE A 169 2.77 -27.55 50.88
N LYS A 170 2.20 -28.46 51.68
CA LYS A 170 1.89 -28.26 53.09
C LYS A 170 3.17 -28.37 53.91
#